data_AF-A0A7T2TGZ1-F1
#
_entry.id   AF-A0A7T2TGZ1-F1
#
_cell.length_a   1.000
_cell.length_b   1.000
_cell.length_c   1.000
_cell.angle_alpha   90.00
_cell.angle_beta   90.00
_cell.angle_gamma   90.00
#
_symmetry.space_group_name_H-M   'P 1'
#
loop_
_entity.id
_entity.type
_entity.pdbx_description
1 polymer ?
#
loop_
_entity_poly.entity_id
_entity_poly.type
_entity_poly.pdbx_seq_one_letter_code
_entity_poly.pdbx_strand_id
1 'polypeptide(L)'
;MQLVTRINAHDEDVQHAVRKRPEFQHRSLAAAWMLRTGLRAWSGRPTEAALRRDKQGRPCSSTGEPHLSIAHDDLTVAVAFAAHNPVGIDIEPRSRHVPAAVVDLLEPVGESDALAAWTTYEAIAKADGRGIGLPVAHLARISTSKRWRLREGDEYVVTHRELGSGSLLAVAWRSETPPLLAIATADGVSQGISP
;
A
#
# COMPACT_ATOMS: atom_id res chain seq x y z
N MET A 1 0.96 -4.21 35.95
CA MET A 1 0.18 -3.62 34.84
C MET A 1 0.63 -4.31 33.56
N GLN A 2 -0.06 -5.38 33.13
CA GLN A 2 0.25 -6.13 31.92
C GLN A 2 -0.78 -5.77 30.85
N LEU A 3 -0.36 -4.98 29.87
CA LEU A 3 -1.06 -4.84 28.59
C LEU A 3 -0.09 -5.32 27.51
N VAL A 4 0.03 -6.64 27.39
CA VAL A 4 0.45 -7.26 26.13
C VAL A 4 -0.82 -7.89 25.56
N THR A 5 -1.62 -7.07 24.88
CA THR A 5 -2.65 -7.57 23.96
C THR A 5 -1.91 -8.36 22.90
N ARG A 6 -1.84 -9.68 23.08
CA ARG A 6 -1.38 -10.59 22.02
C ARG A 6 -2.26 -10.30 20.81
N ILE A 7 -1.67 -9.83 19.72
CA ILE A 7 -2.35 -9.76 18.42
C ILE A 7 -2.91 -11.16 18.18
N ASN A 8 -4.24 -11.29 18.16
CA ASN A 8 -4.89 -12.56 17.88
C ASN A 8 -4.74 -12.80 16.37
N ALA A 9 -3.57 -13.30 15.98
CA ALA A 9 -3.21 -13.58 14.61
C ALA A 9 -3.96 -14.82 14.13
N HIS A 10 -4.52 -14.75 12.93
CA HIS A 10 -5.17 -15.90 12.31
C HIS A 10 -4.09 -16.93 11.92
N ASP A 11 -4.38 -18.23 12.01
CA ASP A 11 -3.40 -19.31 11.73
C ASP A 11 -2.76 -19.15 10.34
N GLU A 12 -3.56 -18.81 9.32
CA GLU A 12 -3.07 -18.54 7.97
C GLU A 12 -2.06 -17.38 7.91
N ASP A 13 -2.23 -16.35 8.74
CA ASP A 13 -1.32 -15.19 8.79
C ASP A 13 -0.01 -15.59 9.47
N VAL A 14 -0.07 -16.43 10.50
CA VAL A 14 1.11 -17.02 11.15
C VAL A 14 1.87 -17.88 10.15
N GLN A 15 1.17 -18.78 9.43
CA GLN A 15 1.78 -19.63 8.40
C GLN A 15 2.39 -18.83 7.25
N HIS A 16 1.79 -17.69 6.89
CA HIS A 16 2.38 -16.78 5.92
C HIS A 16 3.63 -16.09 6.47
N ALA A 17 3.59 -15.61 7.70
CA ALA A 17 4.69 -14.90 8.35
C ALA A 17 5.92 -15.79 8.54
N VAL A 18 5.76 -17.04 8.99
CA VAL A 18 6.91 -17.95 9.22
C VAL A 18 7.71 -18.29 7.96
N ARG A 19 7.13 -18.11 6.76
CA ARG A 19 7.84 -18.27 5.48
C ARG A 19 8.75 -17.08 5.14
N LYS A 20 8.62 -15.97 5.87
CA LYS A 20 9.46 -14.77 5.73
C LYS A 20 10.68 -14.88 6.64
N ARG A 21 11.73 -14.12 6.30
CA ARG A 21 12.88 -13.94 7.20
C ARG A 21 12.41 -13.40 8.57
N PRO A 22 13.00 -13.83 9.70
CA PRO A 22 12.55 -13.47 11.04
C PRO A 22 12.27 -11.98 11.25
N GLU A 23 13.15 -11.11 10.76
CA GLU A 23 13.07 -9.65 10.84
C GLU A 23 11.88 -9.02 10.09
N PHE A 24 11.17 -9.78 9.25
CA PHE A 24 9.98 -9.31 8.53
C PHE A 24 8.66 -9.89 9.06
N GLN A 25 8.72 -10.87 9.96
CA GLN A 25 7.53 -11.60 10.42
C GLN A 25 6.56 -10.69 11.18
N HIS A 26 7.07 -9.85 12.08
CA HIS A 26 6.27 -8.88 12.84
C HIS A 26 5.45 -7.93 11.97
N ARG A 27 6.04 -7.37 10.90
CA ARG A 27 5.37 -6.50 9.93
C ARG A 27 4.30 -7.26 9.16
N SER A 28 4.60 -8.49 8.75
CA SER A 28 3.63 -9.36 8.08
C SER A 28 2.42 -9.69 8.97
N LEU A 29 2.61 -9.83 10.29
CA LEU A 29 1.53 -10.07 11.24
C LEU A 29 0.73 -8.79 11.53
N ALA A 30 1.42 -7.66 11.74
CA ALA A 30 0.78 -6.36 11.93
C ALA A 30 -0.09 -5.96 10.72
N ALA A 31 0.46 -6.15 9.51
CA ALA A 31 -0.21 -6.07 8.23
C ALA A 31 -1.54 -6.84 8.19
N ALA A 32 -1.47 -8.14 8.48
CA ALA A 32 -2.65 -9.00 8.44
C ALA A 32 -3.69 -8.59 9.49
N TRP A 33 -3.25 -8.22 10.69
CA TRP A 33 -4.13 -7.70 11.74
C TRP A 33 -4.86 -6.42 11.30
N MET A 34 -4.15 -5.46 10.70
CA MET A 34 -4.74 -4.22 10.18
C MET A 34 -5.75 -4.50 9.06
N LEU A 35 -5.42 -5.37 8.11
CA LEU A 35 -6.33 -5.77 7.03
C LEU A 35 -7.61 -6.42 7.57
N ARG A 36 -7.48 -7.39 8.48
CA ARG A 36 -8.64 -8.08 9.06
C ARG A 36 -9.51 -7.15 9.91
N THR A 37 -8.88 -6.26 10.68
CA THR A 37 -9.59 -5.25 11.47
C THR A 37 -10.36 -4.29 10.57
N GLY A 38 -9.71 -3.77 9.53
CA GLY A 38 -10.35 -2.88 8.57
C GLY A 38 -11.47 -3.55 7.78
N LEU A 39 -11.30 -4.82 7.37
CA LEU A 39 -12.36 -5.59 6.70
C LEU A 39 -13.60 -5.80 7.59
N ARG A 40 -13.41 -6.11 8.88
CA ARG A 40 -14.53 -6.23 9.84
C ARG A 40 -15.25 -4.89 10.05
N ALA A 41 -14.49 -3.81 10.12
CA ALA A 41 -15.05 -2.47 10.23
C ALA A 41 -15.83 -2.10 8.96
N TRP A 42 -15.28 -2.43 7.79
CA TRP A 42 -15.91 -2.15 6.49
C TRP A 42 -17.21 -2.93 6.28
N SER A 43 -17.22 -4.22 6.62
CA SER A 43 -18.40 -5.08 6.44
C SER A 43 -19.53 -4.80 7.44
N GLY A 44 -19.22 -4.07 8.53
CA GLY A 44 -20.12 -3.94 9.68
C GLY A 44 -20.36 -5.28 10.41
N ARG A 45 -19.58 -6.33 10.08
CA ARG A 45 -19.74 -7.69 10.61
C ARG A 45 -18.47 -8.10 11.37
N PRO A 46 -18.51 -8.14 12.71
CA PRO A 46 -17.31 -8.37 13.54
C PRO A 46 -16.61 -9.71 13.32
N THR A 47 -17.32 -10.71 12.81
CA THR A 47 -16.84 -12.09 12.65
C THR A 47 -16.35 -12.39 11.23
N GLU A 48 -16.77 -11.62 10.23
CA GLU A 48 -16.36 -11.82 8.83
C GLU A 48 -15.11 -10.97 8.53
N ALA A 49 -13.92 -11.54 8.79
CA ALA A 49 -12.67 -11.04 8.22
C ALA A 49 -12.30 -11.90 7.00
N ALA A 50 -13.04 -11.70 5.91
CA ALA A 50 -12.93 -12.53 4.73
C ALA A 50 -11.73 -12.12 3.85
N LEU A 51 -10.55 -12.12 4.45
CA LEU A 51 -9.27 -11.85 3.80
C LEU A 51 -8.82 -13.11 3.05
N ARG A 52 -8.47 -12.95 1.78
CA ARG A 52 -7.86 -13.97 0.94
C ARG A 52 -6.58 -13.43 0.31
N ARG A 53 -5.88 -14.30 -0.41
CA ARG A 53 -4.78 -13.90 -1.29
C ARG A 53 -5.06 -14.37 -2.71
N ASP A 54 -4.72 -13.54 -3.69
CA ASP A 54 -4.80 -13.92 -5.10
C ASP A 54 -3.63 -14.84 -5.53
N LYS A 55 -3.55 -15.13 -6.83
CA LYS A 55 -2.51 -16.01 -7.39
C LYS A 55 -1.09 -15.42 -7.24
N GLN A 56 -0.99 -14.11 -7.05
CA GLN A 56 0.25 -13.36 -6.86
C GLN A 56 0.56 -13.16 -5.37
N GLY A 57 -0.28 -13.68 -4.47
CA GLY A 57 -0.11 -13.57 -3.02
C GLY A 57 -0.57 -12.23 -2.44
N ARG A 58 -1.21 -11.36 -3.25
CA ARG A 58 -1.72 -10.06 -2.81
C ARG A 58 -2.98 -10.25 -1.97
N PRO A 59 -3.11 -9.53 -0.83
CA PRO A 59 -4.33 -9.57 -0.04
C PRO A 59 -5.53 -9.00 -0.82
N CYS A 60 -6.66 -9.70 -0.75
CA CYS A 60 -7.93 -9.27 -1.34
C CYS A 60 -9.13 -9.64 -0.44
N SER A 61 -10.23 -8.90 -0.57
CA SER A 61 -11.49 -9.28 0.06
C SER A 61 -12.11 -10.47 -0.68
N SER A 62 -12.70 -11.43 0.04
CA SER A 62 -13.36 -12.58 -0.57
C SER A 62 -14.62 -12.23 -1.35
N THR A 63 -15.23 -11.08 -1.06
CA THR A 63 -16.42 -10.55 -1.76
C THR A 63 -16.04 -9.72 -2.98
N GLY A 64 -14.75 -9.46 -3.20
CA GLY A 64 -14.25 -8.54 -4.23
C GLY A 64 -14.07 -7.11 -3.73
N GLU A 65 -14.79 -6.70 -2.68
CA GLU A 65 -14.73 -5.36 -2.09
C GLU A 65 -14.56 -5.40 -0.55
N PRO A 66 -13.89 -4.40 0.05
CA PRO A 66 -13.18 -3.31 -0.61
C PRO A 66 -11.92 -3.80 -1.31
N HIS A 67 -11.43 -3.00 -2.27
CA HIS A 67 -10.09 -3.15 -2.81
C HIS A 67 -9.06 -2.83 -1.72
N LEU A 68 -8.02 -3.65 -1.65
CA LEU A 68 -6.99 -3.59 -0.62
C LEU A 68 -5.62 -3.30 -1.22
N SER A 69 -4.82 -2.53 -0.51
CA SER A 69 -3.38 -2.46 -0.74
C SER A 69 -2.63 -2.36 0.57
N ILE A 70 -1.38 -2.81 0.54
CA ILE A 70 -0.51 -2.84 1.71
C ILE A 70 0.92 -2.46 1.32
N ALA A 71 1.56 -1.69 2.19
CA ALA A 71 2.99 -1.39 2.13
C ALA A 71 3.55 -1.33 3.55
N HIS A 72 4.84 -1.61 3.67
CA HIS A 72 5.54 -1.48 4.94
C HIS A 72 7.02 -1.20 4.70
N ASP A 73 7.63 -0.50 5.63
CA ASP A 73 9.09 -0.35 5.72
C ASP A 73 9.58 -0.91 7.06
N ASP A 74 10.68 -0.37 7.61
CA ASP A 74 11.21 -0.84 8.87
C ASP A 74 10.36 -0.55 10.11
N LEU A 75 9.68 0.59 10.11
CA LEU A 75 9.01 1.17 11.27
C LEU A 75 7.51 1.39 11.05
N THR A 76 7.02 1.14 9.84
CA THR A 76 5.69 1.52 9.39
C THR A 76 5.03 0.37 8.65
N VAL A 77 3.74 0.15 8.93
CA VAL A 77 2.82 -0.63 8.10
C VAL A 77 1.64 0.26 7.74
N ALA A 78 1.30 0.37 6.46
CA ALA A 78 0.07 1.01 6.02
C ALA A 78 -0.78 0.05 5.21
N VAL A 79 -2.09 0.23 5.32
CA VAL A 79 -3.09 -0.46 4.51
C VAL A 79 -4.08 0.56 3.98
N ALA A 80 -4.51 0.38 2.73
CA ALA A 80 -5.52 1.20 2.10
C ALA A 80 -6.74 0.36 1.71
N PHE A 81 -7.92 0.96 1.87
CA PHE A 81 -9.22 0.40 1.52
C PHE A 81 -9.94 1.33 0.55
N ALA A 82 -10.41 0.82 -0.57
CA ALA A 82 -11.20 1.57 -1.54
C ALA A 82 -12.47 0.82 -1.90
N ALA A 83 -13.59 1.53 -1.97
CA ALA A 83 -14.91 0.90 -2.17
C ALA A 83 -15.02 0.25 -3.55
N HIS A 84 -14.78 1.03 -4.62
CA HIS A 84 -15.19 0.64 -5.98
C HIS A 84 -14.04 0.48 -6.97
N ASN A 85 -12.86 1.02 -6.65
CA ASN A 85 -11.75 1.06 -7.58
C ASN A 85 -10.48 0.50 -6.93
N PRO A 86 -9.61 -0.15 -7.71
CA PRO A 86 -8.32 -0.59 -7.22
C PRO A 86 -7.51 0.55 -6.62
N VAL A 87 -6.90 0.25 -5.48
CA VAL A 87 -5.97 1.13 -4.76
C VAL A 87 -4.60 0.47 -4.69
N GLY A 88 -3.55 1.27 -4.70
CA GLY A 88 -2.17 0.86 -4.53
C GLY A 88 -1.44 1.81 -3.59
N ILE A 89 -0.61 1.28 -2.71
CA ILE A 89 0.23 2.09 -1.82
C ILE A 89 1.66 1.60 -1.81
N ASP A 90 2.59 2.51 -1.61
CA ASP A 90 3.99 2.20 -1.41
C ASP A 90 4.62 3.07 -0.33
N ILE A 91 5.52 2.50 0.47
CA ILE A 91 6.21 3.21 1.56
C ILE A 91 7.69 2.93 1.44
N GLU A 92 8.48 4.00 1.46
CA GLU A 92 9.93 3.90 1.53
C GLU A 92 10.53 4.91 2.51
N PRO A 93 11.56 4.54 3.30
CA PRO A 93 12.28 5.49 4.15
C PRO A 93 12.91 6.61 3.31
N ARG A 94 12.90 7.85 3.81
CA ARG A 94 13.53 8.98 3.10
C ARG A 94 15.05 8.81 2.90
N SER A 95 15.68 7.99 3.73
CA SER A 95 17.09 7.62 3.62
C SER A 95 17.38 6.58 2.54
N ARG A 96 16.36 6.00 1.90
CA ARG A 96 16.54 4.97 0.89
C ARG A 96 17.18 5.55 -0.36
N HIS A 97 18.26 4.89 -0.78
CA HIS A 97 18.91 5.19 -2.04
C HIS A 97 18.18 4.50 -3.20
N VAL A 98 17.78 5.28 -4.20
CA VAL A 98 17.31 4.77 -5.50
C VAL A 98 18.52 4.69 -6.44
N PRO A 99 18.90 3.49 -6.93
CA PRO A 99 20.05 3.34 -7.83
C PRO A 99 19.91 4.17 -9.10
N ALA A 100 21.00 4.76 -9.62
CA ALA A 100 20.97 5.63 -10.81
C ALA A 100 20.28 4.97 -12.03
N ALA A 101 20.55 3.68 -12.28
CA ALA A 101 19.89 2.95 -13.37
C ALA A 101 18.36 2.86 -13.21
N VAL A 102 17.85 2.88 -11.98
CA VAL A 102 16.41 2.94 -11.69
C VAL A 102 15.89 4.37 -11.86
N VAL A 103 16.68 5.38 -11.47
CA VAL A 103 16.32 6.80 -11.70
C VAL A 103 16.10 7.07 -13.19
N ASP A 104 17.01 6.62 -14.04
CA ASP A 104 16.90 6.80 -15.50
C ASP A 104 15.64 6.10 -16.06
N LEU A 105 15.32 4.91 -15.53
CA LEU A 105 14.11 4.17 -15.92
C LEU A 105 12.82 4.90 -15.50
N LEU A 106 12.84 5.63 -14.38
CA LEU A 106 11.70 6.34 -13.80
C LEU A 106 11.47 7.74 -14.39
N GLU A 107 12.32 8.21 -15.30
CA GLU A 107 12.17 9.52 -15.95
C GLU A 107 10.74 9.78 -16.48
N PRO A 108 10.05 8.81 -17.13
CA PRO A 108 8.69 9.02 -17.63
C PRO A 108 7.63 9.28 -16.55
N VAL A 109 7.91 8.91 -15.29
CA VAL A 109 7.00 9.16 -14.16
C VAL A 109 6.89 10.67 -13.88
N GLY A 110 7.92 11.45 -14.21
CA GLY A 110 7.86 12.92 -14.17
C GLY A 110 7.73 13.50 -12.76
N GLU A 111 8.31 12.84 -11.75
CA GLU A 111 8.45 13.41 -10.40
C GLU A 111 9.81 14.07 -10.21
N SER A 112 9.88 15.08 -9.34
CA SER A 112 11.10 15.87 -9.12
C SER A 112 12.14 15.17 -8.23
N ASP A 113 11.70 14.16 -7.48
CA ASP A 113 12.52 13.36 -6.55
C ASP A 113 12.49 11.90 -6.97
N ALA A 114 13.65 11.25 -7.01
CA ALA A 114 13.77 9.85 -7.43
C ALA A 114 12.99 8.90 -6.52
N LEU A 115 12.96 9.18 -5.20
CA LEU A 115 12.17 8.37 -4.27
C LEU A 115 10.67 8.55 -4.51
N ALA A 116 10.22 9.80 -4.70
CA ALA A 116 8.83 10.07 -5.08
C ALA A 116 8.43 9.41 -6.41
N ALA A 117 9.32 9.42 -7.42
CA ALA A 117 9.09 8.73 -8.69
C ALA A 117 8.93 7.22 -8.49
N TRP A 118 9.80 6.62 -7.68
CA TRP A 118 9.76 5.21 -7.34
C TRP A 118 8.47 4.83 -6.59
N THR A 119 8.14 5.55 -5.51
CA THR A 119 6.93 5.27 -4.73
C THR A 119 5.66 5.52 -5.53
N THR A 120 5.66 6.51 -6.42
CA THR A 120 4.55 6.76 -7.37
C THR A 120 4.37 5.58 -8.31
N TYR A 121 5.45 5.13 -8.94
CA TYR A 121 5.43 3.98 -9.84
C TYR A 121 4.90 2.73 -9.13
N GLU A 122 5.46 2.37 -7.98
CA GLU A 122 5.06 1.18 -7.21
C GLU A 122 3.60 1.28 -6.74
N ALA A 123 3.16 2.45 -6.27
CA ALA A 123 1.77 2.65 -5.89
C ALA A 123 0.83 2.46 -7.09
N ILE A 124 1.13 3.04 -8.26
CA ILE A 124 0.31 2.85 -9.47
C ILE A 124 0.36 1.40 -9.93
N ALA A 125 1.53 0.78 -9.98
CA ALA A 125 1.73 -0.61 -10.36
C ALA A 125 0.94 -1.59 -9.47
N LYS A 126 0.86 -1.31 -8.17
CA LYS A 126 -0.01 -2.05 -7.23
C LYS A 126 -1.48 -1.74 -7.47
N ALA A 127 -1.87 -0.50 -7.76
CA ALA A 127 -3.27 -0.18 -8.06
C ALA A 127 -3.72 -0.88 -9.35
N ASP A 128 -2.87 -0.88 -10.38
CA ASP A 128 -3.06 -1.57 -11.65
C ASP A 128 -3.11 -3.11 -11.54
N GLY A 129 -2.31 -3.68 -10.64
CA GLY A 129 -2.28 -5.12 -10.39
C GLY A 129 -1.20 -5.88 -11.15
N ARG A 130 -0.47 -5.25 -12.08
CA ARG A 130 0.72 -5.84 -12.72
C ARG A 130 1.98 -5.82 -11.84
N GLY A 131 2.02 -5.01 -10.77
CA GLY A 131 3.21 -4.84 -9.93
C GLY A 131 4.43 -4.41 -10.77
N ILE A 132 5.62 -4.91 -10.44
CA ILE A 132 6.85 -4.64 -11.21
C ILE A 132 6.78 -5.02 -12.70
N GLY A 133 5.76 -5.79 -13.11
CA GLY A 133 5.49 -6.10 -14.52
C GLY A 133 4.87 -4.94 -15.30
N LEU A 134 4.46 -3.85 -14.65
CA LEU A 134 3.98 -2.64 -15.31
C LEU A 134 5.16 -1.93 -16.00
N PRO A 135 5.17 -1.78 -17.33
CA PRO A 135 6.26 -1.08 -18.01
C PRO A 135 6.28 0.41 -17.62
N VAL A 136 7.38 0.90 -17.05
CA VAL A 136 7.49 2.30 -16.59
C VAL A 136 7.22 3.29 -17.73
N ALA A 137 7.69 2.99 -18.94
CA ALA A 137 7.46 3.79 -20.14
C ALA A 137 5.98 3.91 -20.56
N HIS A 138 5.07 3.15 -19.94
CA HIS A 138 3.63 3.27 -20.17
C HIS A 138 2.97 4.33 -19.30
N LEU A 139 3.67 4.87 -18.29
CA LEU A 139 3.17 5.94 -17.44
C LEU A 139 3.61 7.30 -17.99
N ALA A 140 2.68 8.24 -17.96
CA ALA A 140 2.95 9.64 -18.20
C ALA A 140 2.20 10.50 -17.19
N ARG A 141 2.89 11.47 -16.59
CA ARG A 141 2.24 12.48 -15.74
C ARG A 141 1.35 13.39 -16.59
N ILE A 142 0.12 13.63 -16.13
CA ILE A 142 -0.80 14.57 -16.77
C ILE A 142 -0.48 15.98 -16.27
N SER A 143 0.33 16.73 -17.03
CA SER A 143 0.68 18.12 -16.71
C SER A 143 1.32 18.27 -15.32
N THR A 144 1.14 19.41 -14.64
CA THR A 144 1.56 19.66 -13.25
C THR A 144 0.61 19.09 -12.21
N SER A 145 -0.36 18.25 -12.62
CA SER A 145 -1.34 17.68 -11.70
C SER A 145 -0.76 16.54 -10.86
N LYS A 146 -1.58 16.06 -9.91
CA LYS A 146 -1.39 14.82 -9.16
C LYS A 146 -1.95 13.60 -9.90
N ARG A 147 -1.98 13.61 -11.24
CA ARG A 147 -2.56 12.53 -12.05
C ARG A 147 -1.55 11.92 -13.01
N TRP A 148 -1.66 10.62 -13.20
CA TRP A 148 -0.87 9.82 -14.13
C TRP A 148 -1.80 9.04 -15.04
N ARG A 149 -1.42 8.91 -16.31
CA ARG A 149 -2.14 8.14 -17.31
C ARG A 149 -1.29 6.98 -17.79
N LEU A 150 -1.90 5.81 -17.88
CA LEU A 150 -1.35 4.68 -18.62
C LEU A 150 -1.61 4.82 -20.11
N ARG A 151 -0.71 4.32 -20.96
CA ARG A 151 -0.94 4.26 -22.43
C ARG A 151 -2.28 3.61 -22.82
N GLU A 152 -2.75 2.67 -22.01
CA GLU A 152 -4.02 1.94 -22.20
C GLU A 152 -5.27 2.77 -21.81
N GLY A 153 -5.09 3.99 -21.29
CA GLY A 153 -6.14 4.98 -21.05
C GLY A 153 -6.51 5.19 -19.58
N ASP A 154 -6.14 4.28 -18.69
CA ASP A 154 -6.44 4.37 -17.26
C ASP A 154 -5.72 5.54 -16.58
N GLU A 155 -6.42 6.24 -15.70
CA GLU A 155 -5.89 7.37 -14.94
C GLU A 155 -5.87 7.09 -13.43
N TYR A 156 -4.81 7.56 -12.79
CA TYR A 156 -4.60 7.46 -11.36
C TYR A 156 -4.37 8.83 -10.76
N VAL A 157 -5.02 9.09 -9.64
CA VAL A 157 -4.60 10.14 -8.71
C VAL A 157 -3.53 9.54 -7.82
N VAL A 158 -2.41 10.25 -7.61
CA VAL A 158 -1.40 9.87 -6.63
C VAL A 158 -1.17 11.00 -5.64
N THR A 159 -1.15 10.66 -4.36
CA THR A 159 -0.81 11.59 -3.29
C THR A 159 0.36 11.07 -2.48
N HIS A 160 1.19 12.00 -2.04
CA HIS A 160 2.34 11.73 -1.20
C HIS A 160 2.09 12.24 0.22
N ARG A 161 2.54 11.49 1.22
CA ARG A 161 2.50 11.88 2.62
C ARG A 161 3.80 11.52 3.31
N GLU A 162 4.42 12.52 3.93
CA GLU A 162 5.49 12.28 4.89
C GLU A 162 4.91 11.72 6.18
N LEU A 163 5.50 10.64 6.65
CA LEU A 163 5.12 10.01 7.91
C LEU A 163 6.08 10.47 9.01
N GLY A 164 5.59 10.51 10.25
CA GLY A 164 6.42 10.88 11.42
C GLY A 164 7.63 9.96 11.62
N SER A 165 7.59 8.75 11.06
CA SER A 165 8.70 7.78 11.02
C SER A 165 9.85 8.18 10.08
N GLY A 166 9.72 9.27 9.31
CA GLY A 166 10.72 9.67 8.32
C GLY A 166 10.60 8.94 6.98
N SER A 167 9.41 8.44 6.67
CA SER A 167 9.13 7.67 5.45
C SER A 167 8.16 8.41 4.53
N LEU A 168 8.35 8.21 3.22
CA LEU A 168 7.45 8.68 2.20
C LEU A 168 6.42 7.59 1.87
N LEU A 169 5.14 7.92 2.05
CA LEU A 169 4.02 7.10 1.57
C LEU A 169 3.48 7.70 0.27
N ALA A 170 3.32 6.87 -0.75
CA ALA A 170 2.51 7.17 -1.93
C ALA A 170 1.21 6.35 -1.91
N VAL A 171 0.10 7.00 -2.27
CA VAL A 171 -1.23 6.37 -2.41
C VAL A 171 -1.77 6.67 -3.79
N ALA A 172 -2.04 5.62 -4.57
CA ALA A 172 -2.58 5.68 -5.93
C ALA A 172 -3.96 5.03 -6.01
N TRP A 173 -4.92 5.68 -6.65
CA TRP A 173 -6.25 5.12 -6.88
C TRP A 173 -6.86 5.66 -8.17
N ARG A 174 -7.84 4.91 -8.70
CA ARG A 174 -8.73 5.37 -9.78
C ARG A 174 -9.99 5.95 -9.14
N SER A 175 -10.54 7.05 -9.65
CA SER A 175 -11.75 7.79 -9.20
C SER A 175 -11.56 9.07 -8.39
N GLU A 176 -12.67 9.78 -8.21
CA GLU A 176 -12.77 11.02 -7.42
C GLU A 176 -12.78 10.76 -5.90
N THR A 177 -13.23 9.59 -5.45
CA THR A 177 -13.33 9.29 -4.02
C THR A 177 -12.00 8.73 -3.50
N PRO A 178 -11.35 9.41 -2.54
CA PRO A 178 -10.08 8.94 -1.98
C PRO A 178 -10.27 7.67 -1.14
N PRO A 179 -9.25 6.80 -1.08
CA PRO A 179 -9.27 5.62 -0.24
C PRO A 179 -9.20 5.98 1.25
N LEU A 180 -9.70 5.06 2.09
CA LEU A 180 -9.45 5.09 3.53
C LEU A 180 -8.07 4.48 3.82
N LEU A 181 -7.32 5.12 4.70
CA LEU A 181 -5.95 4.75 5.03
C LEU A 181 -5.81 4.49 6.53
N ALA A 182 -5.23 3.34 6.88
CA ALA A 182 -4.81 3.03 8.23
C ALA A 182 -3.29 2.84 8.26
N ILE A 183 -2.60 3.49 9.20
CA ILE A 183 -1.15 3.47 9.31
C ILE A 183 -0.78 3.11 10.75
N ALA A 184 0.03 2.08 10.92
CA ALA A 184 0.67 1.76 12.19
C ALA A 184 2.16 2.07 12.08
N THR A 185 2.68 2.88 13.00
CA THR A 185 4.11 3.12 13.19
C THR A 185 4.57 2.47 14.48
N ALA A 186 5.89 2.34 14.67
CA ALA A 186 6.48 1.92 15.94
C ALA A 186 6.01 2.75 17.14
N ASP A 187 5.61 4.01 16.91
CA ASP A 187 5.15 4.96 17.93
C ASP A 187 3.62 4.93 18.16
N GLY A 188 2.84 4.18 17.37
CA GLY A 188 1.39 4.06 17.53
C GLY A 188 0.60 3.86 16.23
N VAL A 189 -0.73 3.72 16.34
CA VAL A 189 -1.64 3.58 15.18
C VAL A 189 -2.37 4.89 14.91
N SER A 190 -2.36 5.35 13.66
CA SER A 190 -3.13 6.49 13.15
C SER A 190 -4.08 6.07 12.03
N GLN A 191 -5.28 6.67 11.99
CA GLN A 191 -6.26 6.47 10.91
C GLN A 191 -6.58 7.82 10.26
N GLY A 192 -6.82 7.84 8.96
CA GLY A 192 -7.20 9.05 8.24
C GLY A 192 -7.71 8.79 6.82
N ILE A 193 -8.33 9.81 6.23
CA ILE A 193 -8.67 9.84 4.80
C ILE A 193 -7.44 10.41 4.06
N SER A 194 -7.07 9.83 2.92
CA SER A 194 -6.04 10.45 2.07
C SER A 194 -6.54 11.82 1.60
N PRO A 195 -5.78 12.92 1.79
CA PRO A 195 -6.18 14.24 1.30
C PRO A 195 -6.21 14.32 -0.24
#